data_AF-A0A2S7TI69-F1
#
_entry.id   AF-A0A2S7TI69-F1
#
_cell.length_a   1.000
_cell.length_b   1.000
_cell.length_c   1.000
_cell.angle_alpha   90.00
_cell.angle_beta   90.00
_cell.angle_gamma   90.00
#
_symmetry.space_group_name_H-M   'P 1'
#
loop_
_entity.id
_entity.type
_entity.pdbx_description
1 polymer ?
#
loop_
_entity_poly.entity_id
_entity_poly.type
_entity_poly.pdbx_seq_one_letter_code
_entity_poly.pdbx_strand_id
1 'polypeptide(L)'
;MHAYKEKIINNICYTELVYGRINKKLNLQLSKQKIEFLVSKILLETDESGFCKKGKNIYVINTTENIRLTINYNTNRIITADNLSEKKNQPRQK
;
A
#
# COMPACT_ATOMS: atom_id res chain seq x y z
N MET A 1 7.86 -2.67 18.32
CA MET A 1 8.23 -1.39 17.66
C MET A 1 9.15 -1.63 16.49
N HIS A 2 8.57 -1.92 15.33
CA HIS A 2 9.32 -1.87 14.09
C HIS A 2 9.62 -0.41 13.77
N ALA A 3 10.88 0.03 13.94
CA ALA A 3 11.33 1.41 13.75
C ALA A 3 10.95 2.05 12.40
N TYR A 4 10.54 1.25 11.41
CA TYR A 4 10.10 1.75 10.11
C TYR A 4 8.59 2.08 10.04
N LYS A 5 7.71 1.53 10.90
CA LYS A 5 6.25 1.82 10.80
C LYS A 5 5.97 3.30 11.02
N GLU A 6 6.46 3.85 12.13
CA GLU A 6 6.33 5.28 12.45
C GLU A 6 6.98 6.16 11.38
N LYS A 7 8.17 5.75 10.90
CA LYS A 7 8.88 6.47 9.83
C LYS A 7 8.03 6.55 8.56
N ILE A 8 7.35 5.48 8.17
CA ILE A 8 6.46 5.46 7.00
C ILE A 8 5.28 6.38 7.22
N ILE A 9 4.59 6.26 8.37
CA ILE A 9 3.40 7.06 8.68
C ILE A 9 3.72 8.56 8.58
N ASN A 10 4.87 8.98 9.11
CA ASN A 10 5.25 10.40 9.14
C ASN A 10 5.82 10.93 7.82
N ASN A 11 6.29 10.07 6.92
CA ASN A 11 7.02 10.48 5.71
C ASN A 11 6.50 9.84 4.43
N ILE A 12 5.24 9.37 4.43
CA ILE A 12 4.66 8.72 3.26
C ILE A 12 4.66 9.69 2.08
N CYS A 13 5.11 9.22 0.92
CA CYS A 13 5.26 10.06 -0.27
C CYS A 13 4.34 9.59 -1.40
N TYR A 14 3.65 10.55 -2.00
CA TYR A 14 2.76 10.36 -3.15
C TYR A 14 3.29 11.11 -4.36
N THR A 15 3.01 10.60 -5.56
CA THR A 15 3.22 11.32 -6.81
C THR A 15 1.97 11.19 -7.68
N GLU A 16 1.82 12.05 -8.68
CA GLU A 16 0.70 11.98 -9.63
C GLU A 16 0.48 10.57 -10.21
N LEU A 17 1.58 9.89 -10.57
CA LEU A 17 1.53 8.53 -11.09
C LEU A 17 1.04 7.49 -10.07
N VAL A 18 1.28 7.72 -8.78
CA VAL A 18 0.85 6.83 -7.69
C VAL A 18 -0.67 6.86 -7.55
N TYR A 19 -1.28 8.04 -7.55
CA TYR A 19 -2.74 8.15 -7.42
C TYR A 19 -3.47 7.42 -8.55
N GLY A 20 -3.03 7.65 -9.80
CA GLY A 20 -3.59 6.95 -10.96
C GLY A 20 -3.41 5.42 -10.88
N ARG A 21 -2.25 4.96 -10.38
CA ARG A 21 -1.99 3.53 -10.22
C ARG A 21 -2.85 2.90 -9.14
N ILE A 22 -3.05 3.56 -7.99
CA ILE A 22 -3.90 3.06 -6.90
C ILE A 22 -5.34 2.90 -7.40
N ASN A 23 -5.91 3.95 -8.02
CA ASN A 23 -7.25 3.89 -8.61
C ASN A 23 -7.38 2.73 -9.60
N LYS A 24 -6.42 2.59 -10.54
CA LYS A 24 -6.44 1.50 -11.52
C LYS A 24 -6.35 0.12 -10.89
N LYS A 25 -5.53 -0.05 -9.84
CA LYS A 25 -5.28 -1.36 -9.21
C LYS A 25 -6.38 -1.81 -8.27
N LEU A 26 -7.08 -0.86 -7.65
CA LEU A 26 -8.23 -1.14 -6.79
C LEU A 26 -9.56 -1.06 -7.56
N ASN A 27 -9.53 -0.75 -8.86
CA ASN A 27 -10.70 -0.49 -9.69
C ASN A 27 -11.63 0.58 -9.09
N LEU A 28 -11.04 1.68 -8.62
CA LEU A 28 -11.73 2.81 -8.00
C LEU A 28 -11.53 4.10 -8.80
N GLN A 29 -12.36 5.10 -8.52
CA GLN A 29 -12.21 6.47 -9.02
C GLN A 29 -12.25 7.45 -7.84
N LEU A 30 -11.22 7.41 -7.00
CA LEU A 30 -11.09 8.29 -5.84
C LEU A 30 -10.32 9.56 -6.19
N SER A 31 -10.65 10.66 -5.50
CA SER A 31 -9.82 11.87 -5.48
C SER A 31 -8.52 11.62 -4.72
N LYS A 32 -7.51 12.47 -4.93
CA LYS A 32 -6.20 12.38 -4.22
C LYS A 32 -6.37 12.37 -2.70
N GLN A 33 -7.21 13.27 -2.19
CA GLN A 33 -7.53 13.36 -0.76
C GLN A 33 -8.15 12.06 -0.21
N LYS A 34 -9.07 11.43 -0.95
CA LYS A 34 -9.67 10.16 -0.55
C LYS A 34 -8.65 9.01 -0.58
N ILE A 35 -7.71 9.03 -1.51
CA ILE A 35 -6.61 8.06 -1.57
C ILE A 35 -5.68 8.23 -0.36
N GLU A 36 -5.29 9.46 -0.03
CA GLU A 36 -4.45 9.74 1.14
C GLU A 36 -5.14 9.32 2.44
N PHE A 37 -6.44 9.62 2.57
CA PHE A 37 -7.24 9.16 3.71
C PHE A 37 -7.25 7.64 3.81
N LEU A 38 -7.53 6.93 2.71
CA LEU A 38 -7.53 5.46 2.67
C LEU A 38 -6.16 4.89 3.08
N VAL A 39 -5.08 5.44 2.54
CA VAL A 39 -3.72 4.97 2.87
C VAL A 39 -3.39 5.24 4.33
N SER A 40 -3.67 6.45 4.85
CA SER A 40 -3.42 6.77 6.26
C SER A 40 -4.23 5.86 7.18
N LYS A 41 -5.51 5.61 6.86
CA LYS A 41 -6.35 4.64 7.57
C LYS A 41 -5.69 3.26 7.61
N ILE A 42 -5.28 2.73 6.45
CA ILE A 42 -4.58 1.45 6.35
C ILE A 42 -3.31 1.44 7.21
N LEU A 43 -2.47 2.47 7.13
CA LEU A 43 -1.21 2.49 7.88
C LEU A 43 -1.40 2.56 9.40
N LEU A 44 -2.43 3.27 9.86
CA LEU A 44 -2.75 3.43 11.28
C LEU A 44 -3.41 2.18 11.87
N GLU A 45 -4.40 1.63 11.17
CA GLU A 45 -5.18 0.47 11.63
C GLU A 45 -4.46 -0.87 11.47
N THR A 46 -3.44 -0.94 10.62
CA THR A 46 -2.67 -2.18 10.44
C THR A 46 -1.67 -2.35 11.59
N ASP A 47 -1.77 -3.46 12.31
CA ASP A 47 -0.80 -3.84 13.35
C ASP A 47 0.60 -4.11 12.77
N GLU A 48 1.63 -4.11 13.62
CA GLU A 48 3.02 -4.34 13.19
C GLU A 48 3.19 -5.66 12.42
N SER A 49 2.41 -6.69 12.75
CA SER A 49 2.39 -8.00 12.07
C SER A 49 1.98 -7.90 10.59
N GLY A 50 1.20 -6.89 10.22
CA GLY A 50 0.80 -6.62 8.85
C GLY A 50 1.90 -5.93 8.02
N PHE A 51 3.00 -5.51 8.64
CA PHE A 51 4.13 -4.89 7.95
C PHE A 51 5.26 -5.89 7.72
N CYS A 52 5.55 -6.18 6.45
CA CYS A 52 6.63 -7.08 6.06
C CYS A 52 7.62 -6.35 5.14
N LYS A 53 8.87 -6.19 5.57
CA LYS A 53 9.94 -5.69 4.68
C LYS A 53 10.56 -6.84 3.90
N LYS A 54 10.65 -6.72 2.58
CA LYS A 54 11.44 -7.60 1.70
C LYS A 54 12.28 -6.78 0.74
N GLY A 55 13.60 -6.82 0.92
CA GLY A 55 14.55 -6.02 0.13
C GLY A 55 14.25 -4.52 0.24
N LYS A 56 14.04 -3.87 -0.92
CA LYS A 56 13.77 -2.42 -1.04
C LYS A 56 12.30 -2.05 -0.79
N ASN A 57 11.43 -3.03 -0.55
CA ASN A 57 9.99 -2.82 -0.43
C ASN A 57 9.48 -3.20 0.96
N ILE A 58 8.45 -2.49 1.38
CA ILE A 58 7.66 -2.76 2.57
C ILE A 58 6.24 -3.07 2.08
N TYR A 59 5.71 -4.19 2.53
CA TYR A 59 4.36 -4.61 2.26
C TYR A 59 3.53 -4.35 3.51
N VAL A 60 2.42 -3.64 3.36
CA VAL A 60 1.43 -3.42 4.43
C VAL A 60 0.17 -4.15 4.04
N ILE A 61 -0.16 -5.21 4.76
CA ILE A 61 -1.32 -6.07 4.51
C ILE A 61 -2.38 -5.69 5.54
N ASN A 62 -3.45 -5.07 5.08
CA ASN A 62 -4.62 -4.78 5.88
C ASN A 62 -5.75 -5.73 5.49
N THR A 63 -6.07 -6.66 6.38
CA THR A 63 -7.11 -7.66 6.15
C THR A 63 -8.51 -7.09 6.30
N THR A 64 -8.70 -6.03 7.10
CA THR A 64 -9.98 -5.33 7.28
C THR A 64 -10.46 -4.73 5.96
N GLU A 65 -9.59 -3.99 5.28
CA GLU A 65 -9.86 -3.36 3.98
C GLU A 65 -9.57 -4.27 2.78
N ASN A 66 -9.01 -5.47 3.02
CA ASN A 66 -8.52 -6.38 1.97
C ASN A 66 -7.57 -5.71 0.97
N ILE A 67 -6.71 -4.81 1.44
CA ILE A 67 -5.76 -4.08 0.61
C ILE A 67 -4.33 -4.39 1.05
N ARG A 68 -3.45 -4.58 0.07
CA ARG A 68 -2.00 -4.59 0.27
C ARG A 68 -1.36 -3.37 -0.36
N LEU A 69 -0.71 -2.55 0.46
CA LEU A 69 0.17 -1.48 -0.01
C LEU A 69 1.59 -2.01 -0.21
N THR A 70 2.27 -1.53 -1.25
CA THR A 70 3.71 -1.71 -1.43
C THR A 70 4.37 -0.34 -1.38
N ILE A 71 5.34 -0.17 -0.48
CA ILE A 71 6.01 1.10 -0.20
C ILE A 71 7.50 0.91 -0.36
N ASN A 72 8.18 1.86 -0.98
CA ASN A 72 9.64 1.82 -1.06
C ASN A 72 10.26 2.15 0.30
N TYR A 73 11.16 1.31 0.79
CA TYR A 73 11.78 1.48 2.13
C TYR A 73 12.65 2.73 2.24
N ASN A 74 13.35 3.12 1.16
CA ASN A 74 14.30 4.23 1.21
C ASN A 74 13.60 5.58 1.10
N THR A 75 12.56 5.66 0.26
CA THR A 75 11.90 6.92 -0.09
C THR A 75 10.52 7.09 0.55
N ASN A 76 10.01 6.06 1.23
CA ASN A 76 8.64 5.98 1.74
C ASN A 76 7.56 6.27 0.68
N ARG A 77 7.92 6.19 -0.61
CA ARG A 77 6.99 6.41 -1.71
C ARG A 77 6.14 5.18 -1.91
N ILE A 78 4.83 5.36 -2.00
CA ILE A 78 3.94 4.26 -2.37
C ILE A 78 4.24 3.85 -3.81
N ILE A 79 4.37 2.54 -4.02
CA ILE A 79 4.62 1.95 -5.33
C ILE A 79 3.30 1.51 -5.96
N THR A 80 2.45 0.80 -5.20
CA THR A 80 1.15 0.30 -5.66
C THR A 80 0.27 -0.09 -4.47
N ALA A 81 -1.03 -0.19 -4.72
CA ALA A 81 -1.97 -0.94 -3.90
C ALA A 81 -2.46 -2.16 -4.70
N ASP A 82 -2.83 -3.26 -4.05
CA ASP A 82 -3.52 -4.39 -4.67
C ASP A 82 -4.71 -4.77 -3.80
N ASN A 83 -5.84 -5.12 -4.43
CA ASN A 83 -6.95 -5.77 -3.75
C ASN A 83 -6.61 -7.26 -3.52
N LEU A 84 -6.79 -7.73 -2.29
CA LEU A 84 -6.51 -9.11 -1.88
C LEU A 84 -7.69 -10.07 -2.16
N SER A 85 -8.91 -9.54 -2.36
CA SER A 85 -10.07 -10.36 -2.71
C SER A 85 -10.10 -10.72 -4.20
N GLU A 86 -9.41 -9.96 -5.04
CA GLU A 86 -9.23 -10.30 -6.44
C GLU A 86 -8.17 -11.41 -6.58
N LYS A 87 -8.64 -12.66 -6.71
CA LYS A 87 -7.83 -13.75 -7.27
C LYS A 87 -7.40 -13.32 -8.67
N LYS A 88 -6.20 -12.75 -8.81
CA LYS A 88 -5.57 -12.63 -10.13
C LYS A 88 -5.45 -14.05 -10.67
N ASN A 89 -6.21 -14.36 -11.73
CA ASN A 89 -5.89 -15.47 -12.62
C ASN A 89 -4.40 -15.37 -12.94
N GLN A 90 -3.60 -16.25 -12.32
CA GLN A 90 -2.18 -16.33 -12.60
C GLN A 90 -2.04 -16.67 -14.09
N PRO A 91 -1.28 -15.93 -14.90
CA PRO A 91 -0.84 -16.50 -16.16
C PRO A 91 -0.03 -17.75 -15.80
N ARG A 92 -0.40 -18.87 -16.45
CA ARG A 92 0.27 -20.17 -16.29
C ARG A 92 1.78 -19.95 -16.34
N GLN A 93 2.47 -20.58 -15.39
CA GLN A 93 3.92 -20.73 -15.43
C GLN A 93 4.30 -21.23 -16.84
N LYS A 94 5.29 -20.57 -17.44
CA LYS A 94 5.91 -21.06 -18.67
C LYS A 94 6.59 -22.38 -18.41
#